data_AF-A0A816IHE4-F1
#
_entry.id   AF-A0A816IHE4-F1
#
_cell.length_a   1.000
_cell.length_b   1.000
_cell.length_c   1.000
_cell.angle_alpha   90.00
_cell.angle_beta   90.00
_cell.angle_gamma   90.00
#
_symmetry.space_group_name_H-M   'P 1'
#
loop_
_entity.id
_entity.type
_entity.pdbx_description
1 polymer ?
#
loop_
_entity_poly.entity_id
_entity_poly.type
_entity_poly.pdbx_seq_one_letter_code
_entity_poly.pdbx_strand_id
1 'polypeptide(L)'
;MRGNRGEGEKKLLSFEPLLGRDWLFTFRNYDLINLLNSKNGFDVVSQSFDHSEALHFACDEDLNRIQESIKDCKKKLEAYKKKADEAYSDVSARDDEIERLQRELDEDMELERKINAELVADELKDLKAQWASIDEKRQKKLSMYACVTKVIPEADVNDPFKISGYMVDREKRVEKFQLETNKMTAHESCNSMWSIINKQ
;
A
#
# COMPACT_ATOMS: atom_id res chain seq x y z
N MET A 1 -56.90 -89.84 -59.99
CA MET A 1 -58.27 -89.30 -59.94
C MET A 1 -58.29 -88.11 -58.99
N ARG A 2 -58.91 -87.00 -59.43
CA ARG A 2 -59.52 -85.85 -58.72
C ARG A 2 -58.99 -85.48 -57.32
N GLY A 3 -58.61 -84.25 -56.99
CA GLY A 3 -58.89 -82.93 -57.58
C GLY A 3 -59.26 -81.93 -56.45
N ASN A 4 -59.00 -80.63 -56.70
CA ASN A 4 -59.34 -79.39 -55.94
C ASN A 4 -58.31 -78.96 -54.87
N ARG A 5 -57.54 -77.86 -55.01
CA ARG A 5 -57.76 -76.45 -55.40
C ARG A 5 -58.57 -75.65 -54.37
N GLY A 6 -57.93 -74.64 -53.76
CA GLY A 6 -58.58 -73.65 -52.88
C GLY A 6 -57.58 -72.75 -52.14
N GLU A 7 -57.15 -71.68 -52.79
CA GLU A 7 -56.55 -70.49 -52.17
C GLU A 7 -57.55 -69.81 -51.21
N GLY A 8 -57.05 -69.11 -50.19
CA GLY A 8 -57.89 -68.25 -49.34
C GLY A 8 -57.16 -67.68 -48.13
N GLU A 9 -56.44 -66.58 -48.35
CA GLU A 9 -56.00 -65.64 -47.30
C GLU A 9 -57.17 -65.26 -46.37
N LYS A 10 -57.04 -65.43 -45.04
CA LYS A 10 -57.77 -64.62 -44.04
C LYS A 10 -56.96 -64.42 -42.75
N LYS A 11 -56.40 -63.22 -42.66
CA LYS A 11 -56.19 -62.35 -41.48
C LYS A 11 -55.33 -62.86 -40.32
N LEU A 12 -54.11 -62.31 -40.30
CA LEU A 12 -53.46 -61.75 -39.11
C LEU A 12 -54.52 -61.16 -38.15
N LEU A 13 -54.79 -61.84 -37.04
CA LEU A 13 -55.24 -61.18 -35.83
C LEU A 13 -53.98 -60.82 -35.06
N SER A 14 -53.62 -59.54 -35.16
CA SER A 14 -52.68 -58.87 -34.28
C SER A 14 -53.01 -59.21 -32.82
N PHE A 15 -52.20 -60.07 -32.21
CA PHE A 15 -52.21 -60.23 -30.75
C PHE A 15 -51.33 -59.11 -30.21
N GLU A 16 -51.94 -57.98 -29.86
CA GLU A 16 -51.27 -56.90 -29.13
C GLU A 16 -50.71 -57.45 -27.81
N PRO A 17 -49.45 -57.18 -27.44
CA PRO A 17 -48.90 -57.63 -26.17
C PRO A 17 -49.32 -56.67 -25.06
N LEU A 18 -50.55 -56.84 -24.54
CA LEU A 18 -50.96 -56.25 -23.24
C LEU A 18 -50.35 -57.01 -22.03
N LEU A 19 -49.63 -58.11 -22.28
CA LEU A 19 -49.18 -59.06 -21.27
C LEU A 19 -47.94 -58.64 -20.46
N GLY A 20 -47.31 -57.50 -20.77
CA GLY A 20 -46.11 -57.07 -20.06
C GLY A 20 -46.35 -56.68 -18.60
N ARG A 21 -47.53 -56.13 -18.27
CA ARG A 21 -47.92 -55.74 -16.90
C ARG A 21 -48.67 -56.83 -16.16
N ASP A 22 -49.51 -57.59 -16.86
CA ASP A 22 -50.28 -58.69 -16.26
C ASP A 22 -49.40 -59.85 -15.80
N TRP A 23 -48.31 -60.16 -16.51
CA TRP A 23 -47.41 -61.23 -16.11
C TRP A 23 -46.63 -60.91 -14.84
N LEU A 24 -46.17 -59.66 -14.68
CA LEU A 24 -45.49 -59.21 -13.46
C LEU A 24 -46.43 -59.19 -12.25
N PHE A 25 -47.68 -58.78 -12.44
CA PHE A 25 -48.68 -58.79 -11.38
C PHE A 25 -49.10 -60.21 -10.97
N THR A 26 -49.25 -61.12 -11.93
CA THR A 26 -49.60 -62.53 -11.66
C THR A 26 -48.44 -63.32 -11.05
N PHE A 27 -47.20 -63.12 -11.53
CA PHE A 27 -46.01 -63.77 -10.97
C PHE A 27 -45.76 -63.34 -9.52
N ARG A 28 -45.81 -62.03 -9.22
CA ARG A 28 -45.69 -61.53 -7.84
C ARG A 28 -46.78 -62.04 -6.90
N ASN A 29 -48.01 -62.17 -7.38
CA ASN A 29 -49.10 -62.70 -6.57
C ASN A 29 -48.96 -64.22 -6.33
N TYR A 30 -48.49 -64.98 -7.32
CA TYR A 30 -48.27 -66.42 -7.17
C TYR A 30 -47.19 -66.75 -6.14
N ASP A 31 -46.08 -66.01 -6.16
CA ASP A 31 -44.99 -66.16 -5.18
C ASP A 31 -45.45 -65.79 -3.76
N LEU A 32 -46.28 -64.75 -3.61
CA LEU A 32 -46.84 -64.35 -2.32
C LEU A 32 -47.81 -65.42 -1.77
N ILE A 33 -48.68 -65.97 -2.61
CA ILE A 33 -49.63 -67.02 -2.22
C ILE A 33 -48.89 -68.30 -1.81
N ASN A 34 -47.83 -68.69 -2.55
CA ASN A 34 -47.01 -69.84 -2.21
C ASN A 34 -46.21 -69.63 -0.91
N LEU A 35 -45.68 -68.43 -0.69
CA LEU A 35 -45.00 -68.05 0.54
C LEU A 35 -45.96 -68.16 1.73
N LEU A 36 -47.18 -67.62 1.63
CA LEU A 36 -48.19 -67.67 2.68
C LEU A 36 -48.68 -69.09 2.98
N ASN A 37 -48.76 -69.96 1.96
CA ASN A 37 -49.16 -71.38 2.11
C ASN A 37 -48.04 -72.27 2.67
N SER A 38 -46.82 -71.77 2.82
CA SER A 38 -45.72 -72.53 3.43
C SER A 38 -45.93 -72.68 4.95
N LYS A 39 -45.32 -73.71 5.55
CA LYS A 39 -45.54 -74.12 6.95
C LYS A 39 -45.34 -73.00 7.99
N ASN A 40 -44.57 -71.96 7.67
CA ASN A 40 -44.23 -70.81 8.52
C ASN A 40 -44.31 -69.47 7.77
N GLY A 41 -44.99 -69.44 6.62
CA GLY A 41 -45.04 -68.27 5.74
C GLY A 41 -45.64 -67.02 6.39
N PHE A 42 -46.72 -67.21 7.14
CA PHE A 42 -47.37 -66.14 7.89
C PHE A 42 -46.44 -65.52 8.94
N ASP A 43 -45.71 -66.35 9.69
CA ASP A 43 -44.76 -65.88 10.72
C ASP A 43 -43.62 -65.07 10.08
N VAL A 44 -43.09 -65.52 8.93
CA VAL A 44 -42.04 -64.82 8.18
C VAL A 44 -42.55 -63.47 7.68
N VAL A 45 -43.78 -63.38 7.18
CA VAL A 45 -44.39 -62.13 6.72
C VAL A 45 -44.65 -61.19 7.89
N SER A 46 -45.17 -61.68 9.02
CA SER A 46 -45.39 -60.87 10.23
C SER A 46 -44.07 -60.32 10.77
N GLN A 47 -43.03 -61.14 10.87
CA GLN A 47 -41.70 -60.70 11.30
C GLN A 47 -41.10 -59.66 10.34
N SER A 48 -41.31 -59.83 9.02
CA SER A 48 -40.87 -58.87 8.02
C SER A 48 -41.60 -57.52 8.13
N PHE A 49 -42.88 -57.56 8.50
CA PHE A 49 -43.67 -56.36 8.78
C PHE A 49 -43.15 -55.64 10.03
N ASP A 50 -42.95 -56.34 11.15
CA ASP A 50 -42.40 -55.78 12.38
C ASP A 50 -41.00 -55.18 12.14
N HIS A 51 -40.17 -55.86 11.33
CA HIS A 51 -38.85 -55.36 10.95
C HIS A 51 -38.94 -54.10 10.08
N SER A 52 -39.88 -54.05 9.14
CA SER A 52 -40.13 -52.87 8.31
C SER A 52 -40.61 -51.69 9.14
N GLU A 53 -41.46 -51.92 10.14
CA GLU A 53 -41.95 -50.89 11.04
C GLU A 53 -40.83 -50.34 11.93
N ALA A 54 -40.00 -51.24 12.50
CA ALA A 54 -38.81 -50.83 13.26
C ALA A 54 -37.81 -50.02 12.42
N LEU A 55 -37.60 -50.42 11.15
CA LEU A 55 -36.78 -49.66 10.20
C LEU A 55 -37.38 -48.28 9.91
N HIS A 56 -38.71 -48.19 9.76
CA HIS A 56 -39.38 -46.91 9.55
C HIS A 56 -39.14 -45.95 10.72
N PHE A 57 -39.33 -46.42 11.96
CA PHE A 57 -39.06 -45.61 13.15
C PHE A 57 -37.60 -45.17 13.25
N ALA A 58 -36.65 -46.05 12.93
CA ALA A 58 -35.23 -45.70 12.91
C ALA A 58 -34.92 -44.65 11.82
N CYS A 59 -35.51 -44.79 10.63
CA CYS A 59 -35.38 -43.81 9.56
C CYS A 59 -35.97 -42.44 9.93
N ASP A 60 -37.12 -42.41 10.62
CA ASP A 60 -37.74 -41.17 11.09
C ASP A 60 -36.87 -40.46 12.14
N GLU A 61 -36.30 -41.23 13.07
CA GLU A 61 -35.38 -40.69 14.08
C GLU A 61 -34.12 -40.12 13.42
N ASP A 62 -33.52 -40.84 12.46
CA ASP A 62 -32.37 -40.38 11.71
C ASP A 62 -32.67 -39.12 10.89
N LEU A 63 -33.83 -39.07 10.24
CA LEU A 63 -34.29 -37.91 9.48
C LEU A 63 -34.42 -36.69 10.39
N ASN A 64 -35.05 -36.82 11.55
CA ASN A 64 -35.20 -35.74 12.52
C ASN A 64 -33.83 -35.26 13.02
N ARG A 65 -32.92 -36.18 13.37
CA ARG A 65 -31.55 -35.85 13.80
C ARG A 65 -30.78 -35.09 12.72
N ILE A 66 -30.87 -35.52 11.46
CA ILE A 66 -30.23 -34.84 10.34
C ILE A 66 -30.84 -33.44 10.14
N GLN A 67 -32.16 -33.30 10.23
CA GLN A 67 -32.83 -32.01 10.10
C GLN A 67 -32.41 -31.02 11.21
N GLU A 68 -32.29 -31.50 12.45
CA GLU A 68 -31.79 -30.70 13.57
C GLU A 68 -30.35 -30.25 13.34
N SER A 69 -29.48 -31.16 12.89
CA SER A 69 -28.09 -30.86 12.54
C SER A 69 -27.98 -29.84 11.40
N ILE A 70 -28.78 -29.97 10.34
CA ILE A 70 -28.86 -28.99 9.25
C ILE A 70 -29.27 -27.62 9.78
N LYS A 71 -30.26 -27.57 10.67
CA LYS A 71 -30.73 -26.33 11.29
C LYS A 71 -29.62 -25.68 12.13
N ASP A 72 -28.88 -26.46 12.90
CA ASP A 72 -27.74 -25.96 13.70
C ASP A 72 -26.59 -25.46 12.81
N CYS A 73 -26.22 -26.22 11.78
CA CYS A 73 -25.22 -25.82 10.79
C CYS A 73 -25.62 -24.50 10.10
N LYS A 74 -26.89 -24.34 9.73
CA LYS A 74 -27.41 -23.09 9.14
C LYS A 74 -27.29 -21.92 10.11
N LYS A 75 -27.62 -22.09 11.39
CA LYS A 75 -27.44 -21.03 12.41
C LYS A 75 -25.99 -20.63 12.57
N LYS A 76 -25.07 -21.61 12.62
CA LYS A 76 -23.62 -21.34 12.69
C LYS A 76 -23.13 -20.59 11.47
N LEU A 77 -23.59 -20.96 10.27
CA LEU A 77 -23.23 -20.27 9.03
C LEU A 77 -23.63 -18.79 9.06
N GLU A 78 -24.86 -18.48 9.48
CA GLU A 78 -25.32 -17.08 9.60
C GLU A 78 -24.51 -16.29 10.64
N ALA A 79 -24.16 -16.91 11.77
CA ALA A 79 -23.32 -16.28 12.78
C ALA A 79 -21.91 -15.97 12.25
N TYR A 80 -21.30 -16.89 11.50
CA TYR A 80 -20.00 -16.65 10.88
C TYR A 80 -20.05 -15.57 9.81
N LYS A 81 -21.11 -15.55 8.99
CA LYS A 81 -21.32 -14.51 7.98
C LYS A 81 -21.41 -13.14 8.64
N LYS A 82 -22.24 -12.99 9.68
CA LYS A 82 -22.35 -11.73 10.43
C LYS A 82 -21.01 -11.29 11.01
N LYS A 83 -20.26 -12.21 11.62
CA LYS A 83 -18.93 -11.91 12.17
C LYS A 83 -17.93 -11.49 11.09
N ALA A 84 -18.00 -12.08 9.90
CA ALA A 84 -17.18 -11.68 8.77
C ALA A 84 -17.55 -10.26 8.32
N ASP A 85 -18.84 -9.96 8.14
CA ASP A 85 -19.32 -8.64 7.73
C ASP A 85 -18.92 -7.54 8.73
N GLU A 86 -19.02 -7.82 10.04
CA GLU A 86 -18.55 -6.93 11.10
C GLU A 86 -17.03 -6.70 11.04
N ALA A 87 -16.25 -7.77 10.83
CA ALA A 87 -14.80 -7.66 10.70
C ALA A 87 -14.38 -6.86 9.46
N TYR A 88 -15.06 -7.06 8.32
CA TYR A 88 -14.82 -6.25 7.11
C TYR A 88 -15.14 -4.77 7.33
N SER A 89 -16.22 -4.47 8.04
CA SER A 89 -16.61 -3.09 8.35
C SER A 89 -15.61 -2.41 9.30
N ASP A 90 -15.11 -3.12 10.33
CA ASP A 90 -14.07 -2.60 11.23
C ASP A 90 -12.75 -2.34 10.47
N VAL A 91 -12.34 -3.25 9.58
CA VAL A 91 -11.15 -3.06 8.74
C VAL A 91 -11.30 -1.84 7.84
N SER A 92 -12.43 -1.70 7.15
CA SER A 92 -12.68 -0.54 6.28
C SER A 92 -12.61 0.78 7.06
N ALA A 93 -13.20 0.84 8.26
CA ALA A 93 -13.15 2.04 9.10
C ALA A 93 -11.73 2.38 9.57
N ARG A 94 -10.88 1.37 9.80
CA ARG A 94 -9.47 1.58 10.15
C ARG A 94 -8.65 2.04 8.94
N ASP A 95 -8.94 1.53 7.75
CA ASP A 95 -8.26 1.97 6.53
C ASP A 95 -8.56 3.45 6.25
N ASP A 96 -9.82 3.88 6.40
CA ASP A 96 -10.22 5.29 6.29
C ASP A 96 -9.49 6.19 7.32
N GLU A 97 -9.32 5.71 8.54
CA GLU A 97 -8.57 6.39 9.61
C GLU A 97 -7.09 6.56 9.24
N ILE A 98 -6.46 5.50 8.70
CA ILE A 98 -5.06 5.52 8.26
C ILE A 98 -4.87 6.54 7.13
N GLU A 99 -5.75 6.54 6.13
CA GLU A 99 -5.69 7.51 5.03
C GLU A 99 -5.85 8.95 5.52
N ARG A 100 -6.71 9.19 6.52
CA ARG A 100 -6.86 10.51 7.12
C ARG A 100 -5.57 10.95 7.83
N LEU A 101 -5.00 10.08 8.67
CA LEU A 101 -3.77 10.39 9.41
C LEU A 101 -2.57 10.61 8.48
N GLN A 102 -2.46 9.87 7.38
CA GLN A 102 -1.43 10.09 6.37
C GLN A 102 -1.52 11.47 5.74
N ARG A 103 -2.74 11.92 5.41
CA ARG A 103 -3.00 13.25 4.87
C ARG A 103 -2.64 14.36 5.85
N GLU A 104 -3.04 14.23 7.11
CA GLU A 104 -2.69 15.18 8.17
C GLU A 104 -1.16 15.31 8.31
N LEU A 105 -0.45 14.18 8.30
CA LEU A 105 1.02 14.18 8.36
C LEU A 105 1.67 14.88 7.15
N ASP A 106 1.16 14.65 5.94
CA ASP A 106 1.66 15.31 4.73
C ASP A 106 1.43 16.83 4.76
N GLU A 107 0.27 17.27 5.25
CA GLU A 107 -0.05 18.69 5.44
C GLU A 107 0.86 19.36 6.47
N ASP A 108 1.10 18.71 7.61
CA ASP A 108 2.00 19.20 8.66
C ASP A 108 3.45 19.30 8.18
N MET A 109 3.95 18.27 7.48
CA MET A 109 5.29 18.32 6.90
C MET A 109 5.47 19.48 5.92
N GLU A 110 4.44 19.77 5.11
CA GLU A 110 4.50 20.87 4.15
C GLU A 110 4.44 22.24 4.84
N LEU A 111 3.67 22.35 5.92
CA LEU A 111 3.61 23.56 6.73
C LEU A 111 4.96 23.81 7.44
N GLU A 112 5.57 22.77 8.00
CA GLU A 112 6.90 22.86 8.64
C GLU A 112 7.97 23.32 7.63
N ARG A 113 7.98 22.76 6.41
CA ARG A 113 8.89 23.20 5.34
C ARG A 113 8.72 24.68 5.02
N LYS A 114 7.48 25.17 4.93
CA LYS A 114 7.18 26.58 4.64
C LYS A 114 7.71 27.50 5.73
N ILE A 115 7.42 27.19 7.00
CA ILE A 115 7.88 27.99 8.14
C ILE A 115 9.41 28.00 8.19
N ASN A 116 10.06 26.84 8.04
CA ASN A 116 11.52 26.76 8.06
C ASN A 116 12.15 27.57 6.91
N ALA A 117 11.57 27.53 5.71
CA ALA A 117 12.05 28.32 4.59
C ALA A 117 11.92 29.83 4.84
N GLU A 118 10.81 30.27 5.46
CA GLU A 118 10.58 31.66 5.81
C GLU A 118 11.56 32.14 6.90
N LEU A 119 11.75 31.35 7.96
CA LEU A 119 12.72 31.66 9.02
C LEU A 119 14.14 31.80 8.48
N VAL A 120 14.59 30.84 7.64
CA VAL A 120 15.91 30.90 7.01
C VAL A 120 16.05 32.12 6.11
N ALA A 121 15.00 32.50 5.38
CA ALA A 121 15.03 33.68 4.52
C ALA A 121 15.18 34.98 5.34
N ASP A 122 14.48 35.10 6.46
CA ASP A 122 14.57 36.26 7.36
C ASP A 122 15.94 36.34 8.04
N GLU A 123 16.49 35.23 8.53
CA GLU A 123 17.84 35.18 9.10
C GLU A 123 18.91 35.58 8.07
N LEU A 124 18.81 35.09 6.83
CA LEU A 124 19.72 35.47 5.74
C LEU A 124 19.62 36.95 5.40
N LYS A 125 18.41 37.51 5.43
CA LYS A 125 18.17 38.94 5.17
C LYS A 125 18.80 39.81 6.25
N ASP A 126 18.65 39.44 7.52
CA ASP A 126 19.27 40.16 8.64
C ASP A 126 20.81 40.08 8.57
N LEU A 127 21.36 38.87 8.40
CA LEU A 127 22.79 38.65 8.24
C LEU A 127 23.35 39.49 7.08
N LYS A 128 22.66 39.55 5.94
CA LYS A 128 23.07 40.37 4.80
C LYS A 128 23.07 41.86 5.14
N ALA A 129 22.09 42.34 5.89
CA ALA A 129 22.05 43.74 6.34
C ALA A 129 23.20 44.06 7.31
N GLN A 130 23.52 43.15 8.23
CA GLN A 130 24.66 43.29 9.13
C GLN A 130 25.99 43.35 8.36
N TRP A 131 26.19 42.45 7.39
CA TRP A 131 27.37 42.44 6.53
C TRP A 131 27.53 43.74 5.74
N ALA A 132 26.45 44.27 5.15
CA ALA A 132 26.47 45.54 4.44
C ALA A 132 26.87 46.72 5.36
N SER A 133 26.33 46.77 6.58
CA SER A 133 26.69 47.80 7.57
C SER A 133 28.16 47.73 7.99
N ILE A 134 28.70 46.52 8.18
CA ILE A 134 30.13 46.31 8.48
C ILE A 134 30.99 46.75 7.30
N ASP A 135 30.62 46.37 6.08
CA ASP A 135 31.36 46.75 4.89
C ASP A 135 31.38 48.28 4.70
N GLU A 136 30.24 48.96 4.82
CA GLU A 136 30.19 50.42 4.75
C GLU A 136 31.12 51.10 5.76
N LYS A 137 31.18 50.60 7.01
CA LYS A 137 32.10 51.12 8.03
C LYS A 137 33.55 50.87 7.65
N ARG A 138 33.87 49.69 7.10
CA ARG A 138 35.21 49.36 6.58
C ARG A 138 35.59 50.28 5.42
N GLN A 139 34.69 50.47 4.45
CA GLN A 139 34.91 51.35 3.30
C GLN A 139 35.15 52.80 3.73
N LYS A 140 34.35 53.34 4.66
CA LYS A 140 34.55 54.70 5.20
C LYS A 140 35.94 54.85 5.83
N LYS A 141 36.37 53.85 6.62
CA LYS A 141 37.69 53.85 7.26
C LYS A 141 38.83 53.76 6.24
N LEU A 142 38.70 52.88 5.25
CA LEU A 142 39.67 52.73 4.16
C LEU A 142 39.76 54.00 3.32
N SER A 143 38.64 54.63 2.99
CA SER A 143 38.59 55.91 2.27
C SER A 143 39.29 57.02 3.04
N MET A 144 39.06 57.14 4.35
CA MET A 144 39.77 58.09 5.20
C MET A 144 41.29 57.87 5.15
N TYR A 145 41.76 56.62 5.26
CA TYR A 145 43.18 56.33 5.15
C TYR A 145 43.73 56.67 3.77
N ALA A 146 43.03 56.28 2.70
CA ALA A 146 43.43 56.59 1.34
C ALA A 146 43.48 58.11 1.08
N CYS A 147 42.61 58.92 1.68
CA CYS A 147 42.70 60.39 1.59
C CYS A 147 43.97 60.96 2.24
N VAL A 148 44.44 60.35 3.33
CA VAL A 148 45.62 60.81 4.08
C VAL A 148 46.91 60.30 3.44
N THR A 149 46.96 59.03 3.07
CA THR A 149 48.18 58.36 2.61
C THR A 149 48.30 58.27 1.09
N LYS A 150 47.18 58.44 0.38
CA LYS A 150 47.04 58.16 -1.06
C LYS A 150 47.43 56.74 -1.47
N VAL A 151 47.33 55.80 -0.54
CA VAL A 151 47.66 54.39 -0.72
C VAL A 151 46.39 53.56 -0.88
N ILE A 152 46.36 52.72 -1.90
CA ILE A 152 45.37 51.66 -2.11
C ILE A 152 46.07 50.32 -1.84
N PRO A 153 45.81 49.65 -0.70
CA PRO A 153 46.46 48.39 -0.38
C PRO A 153 45.97 47.26 -1.31
N GLU A 154 46.90 46.41 -1.75
CA GLU A 154 46.62 45.19 -2.50
C GLU A 154 46.74 44.01 -1.53
N ALA A 155 45.62 43.35 -1.23
CA ALA A 155 45.61 42.21 -0.33
C ALA A 155 46.02 40.94 -1.08
N ASP A 156 47.26 40.49 -0.87
CA ASP A 156 47.69 39.15 -1.29
C ASP A 156 47.41 38.17 -0.14
N VAL A 157 46.41 37.31 -0.33
CA VAL A 157 45.97 36.35 0.71
C VAL A 157 47.00 35.23 0.90
N ASN A 158 47.93 35.05 -0.04
CA ASN A 158 48.89 33.94 -0.02
C ASN A 158 50.19 34.25 0.72
N ASP A 159 50.51 35.53 0.95
CA ASP A 159 51.73 35.94 1.66
C ASP A 159 51.44 37.00 2.73
N PRO A 160 51.25 36.59 4.01
CA PRO A 160 50.97 37.52 5.10
C PRO A 160 52.18 38.39 5.48
N PHE A 161 53.39 38.08 4.97
CA PHE A 161 54.61 38.84 5.24
C PHE A 161 54.95 39.85 4.15
N LYS A 162 54.02 40.10 3.23
CA LYS A 162 54.21 41.01 2.11
C LYS A 162 53.12 42.07 2.12
N ILE A 163 53.53 43.32 2.25
CA ILE A 163 52.63 44.47 2.12
C ILE A 163 52.88 45.07 0.74
N SER A 164 51.89 44.99 -0.14
CA SER A 164 51.91 45.63 -1.46
C SER A 164 50.72 46.54 -1.65
N GLY A 165 50.83 47.47 -2.59
CA GLY A 165 49.74 48.36 -2.93
C GLY A 165 50.13 49.38 -3.99
N TYR A 166 49.20 50.28 -4.26
CA TYR A 166 49.34 51.33 -5.25
C TYR A 166 49.30 52.69 -4.57
N MET A 167 50.16 53.60 -5.00
CA MET A 167 50.17 55.01 -4.62
C MET A 167 49.55 55.84 -5.73
N VAL A 168 48.60 56.70 -5.38
CA VAL A 168 47.88 57.53 -6.35
C VAL A 168 48.31 58.99 -6.18
N ASP A 169 48.92 59.56 -7.21
CA ASP A 169 49.32 60.97 -7.24
C ASP A 169 48.22 61.89 -7.84
N ARG A 170 48.30 63.21 -7.63
CA ARG A 170 47.37 64.24 -8.16
C ARG A 170 47.22 64.20 -9.68
N GLU A 171 48.26 63.78 -10.39
CA GLU A 171 48.25 63.57 -11.84
C GLU A 171 47.67 62.20 -12.27
N LYS A 172 47.05 61.45 -11.35
CA LYS A 172 46.55 60.07 -11.54
C LYS A 172 47.62 59.05 -11.90
N ARG A 173 48.90 59.34 -11.65
CA ARG A 173 49.97 58.35 -11.78
C ARG A 173 49.83 57.33 -10.66
N VAL A 174 49.90 56.05 -11.01
CA VAL A 174 49.74 54.93 -10.09
C VAL A 174 51.09 54.22 -9.99
N GLU A 175 51.77 54.37 -8.84
CA GLU A 175 53.05 53.69 -8.58
C GLU A 175 52.83 52.49 -7.66
N LYS A 176 53.36 51.32 -8.03
CA LYS A 176 53.24 50.10 -7.23
C LYS A 176 54.40 50.03 -6.24
N PHE A 177 54.10 49.76 -4.97
CA PHE A 177 55.09 49.50 -3.93
C PHE A 177 54.94 48.09 -3.36
N GLN A 178 56.04 47.56 -2.83
CA GLN A 178 56.08 46.27 -2.15
C GLN A 178 57.10 46.33 -1.01
N LEU A 179 56.71 45.82 0.16
CA LEU A 179 57.51 45.75 1.38
C LEU A 179 57.45 44.33 1.92
N GLU A 180 58.61 43.73 2.19
CA GLU A 180 58.71 42.45 2.91
C GLU A 180 58.81 42.73 4.42
N THR A 181 57.82 42.26 5.18
CA THR A 181 57.75 42.47 6.65
C THR A 181 58.42 41.35 7.44
N ASN A 182 58.81 40.24 6.82
CA ASN A 182 59.53 39.12 7.46
C ASN A 182 60.89 39.51 8.08
N LYS A 183 61.49 40.60 7.62
CA LYS A 183 62.84 41.08 8.02
C LYS A 183 62.80 42.34 8.88
N MET A 184 61.62 42.91 9.12
CA MET A 184 61.45 44.21 9.75
C MET A 184 60.54 44.12 10.97
N THR A 185 60.85 44.90 12.00
CA THR A 185 59.89 45.13 13.08
C THR A 185 58.70 45.96 12.59
N ALA A 186 57.58 45.93 13.33
CA ALA A 186 56.40 46.74 12.99
C ALA A 186 56.74 48.24 12.91
N HIS A 187 57.63 48.73 13.78
CA HIS A 187 58.07 50.13 13.79
C HIS A 187 58.90 50.49 12.55
N GLU A 188 59.85 49.64 12.15
CA GLU A 188 60.66 49.84 10.93
C GLU A 188 59.81 49.77 9.66
N SER A 189 58.81 48.88 9.64
CA SER A 189 57.85 48.77 8.54
C SER A 189 57.00 50.05 8.40
N CYS A 190 56.49 50.59 9.51
CA CYS A 190 55.75 51.85 9.53
C CYS A 190 56.61 53.04 9.08
N ASN A 191 57.85 53.15 9.54
CA ASN A 191 58.75 54.22 9.13
C ASN A 191 59.11 54.14 7.64
N SER A 192 59.32 52.92 7.14
CA SER A 192 59.56 52.68 5.72
C SER A 192 58.36 53.12 4.88
N MET A 193 57.13 52.79 5.30
CA MET A 193 55.91 53.22 4.63
C MET A 193 55.72 54.74 4.68
N TRP A 194 55.96 55.39 5.81
CA TRP A 194 55.89 56.85 5.91
C TRP A 194 56.96 57.56 5.08
N SER A 195 58.17 57.00 4.98
CA SER A 195 59.21 57.52 4.10
C SER A 195 58.79 57.48 2.63
N ILE A 196 58.03 56.46 2.23
CA ILE A 196 57.47 56.35 0.88
C ILE A 196 56.35 57.39 0.66
N ILE A 197 55.43 57.52 1.61
CA ILE A 197 54.30 58.48 1.52
C ILE A 197 54.80 59.94 1.46
N ASN A 198 55.80 60.29 2.28
CA ASN A 198 56.35 61.66 2.36
C ASN A 198 57.23 62.05 1.16
N LYS A 199 57.54 61.11 0.26
CA LYS A 199 58.28 61.39 -0.99
C LYS A 199 57.38 61.86 -2.14
N GLN A 200 56.04 61.76 -1.98
CA GLN A 200 55.06 62.37 -2.89
C GLN A 200 54.99 63.89 -2.70
#